data_AF-A0A3B1A9B1-F1
#
_entry.id   AF-A0A3B1A9B1-F1
#
_cell.length_a   1.000
_cell.length_b   1.000
_cell.length_c   1.000
_cell.angle_alpha   90.00
_cell.angle_beta   90.00
_cell.angle_gamma   90.00
#
_symmetry.space_group_name_H-M   'P 1'
#
loop_
_entity.id
_entity.type
_entity.pdbx_description
1 polymer ?
#
loop_
_entity_poly.entity_id
_entity_poly.type
_entity_poly.pdbx_seq_one_letter_code
_entity_poly.pdbx_strand_id
1 'polypeptide(L)'
;MAKEISDLVETLSRNILNAMSINNETIWGANSKRFATAIRDGCLLSFFMFSVLFTSNVLAAWYDTNWDYRKQIDISAAMTPSTQTDFPVLISISSDVNLSSNAQADGDDILFTLSDGTTKLSHEIETYTTATGELAAWVRVPSLSGSSDTTIYMYYGYGSASNQESVSTTWDSNFIAVWHLAEDPSITTDGDCSGG
;
A
#
# COMPACT_ATOMS: atom_id res chain seq x y z
N MET A 1 5.08 -5.71 45.40
CA MET A 1 5.95 -4.83 44.61
C MET A 1 6.78 -5.59 43.56
N ALA A 2 7.84 -6.34 43.88
CA ALA A 2 8.67 -6.99 42.84
C ALA A 2 7.94 -8.09 42.04
N LYS A 3 7.06 -8.86 42.69
CA LYS A 3 6.23 -9.89 42.05
C LYS A 3 5.18 -9.31 41.10
N GLU A 4 4.54 -8.21 41.48
CA GLU A 4 3.53 -7.53 40.66
C GLU A 4 4.14 -6.93 39.38
N ILE A 5 5.37 -6.42 39.45
CA ILE A 5 6.09 -5.92 38.26
C ILE A 5 6.44 -7.08 37.31
N SER A 6 6.85 -8.23 37.84
CA SER A 6 7.13 -9.43 37.04
C SER A 6 5.87 -9.93 36.30
N ASP A 7 4.75 -9.99 37.01
CA ASP A 7 3.47 -10.46 36.45
C ASP A 7 2.95 -9.47 35.38
N LEU A 8 3.16 -8.16 35.59
CA LEU A 8 2.85 -7.11 34.60
C LEU A 8 3.70 -7.24 33.33
N VAL A 9 5.02 -7.48 33.47
CA VAL A 9 5.93 -7.64 32.33
C VAL A 9 5.59 -8.88 31.53
N GLU A 10 5.25 -10.00 32.19
CA GLU A 10 4.84 -11.22 31.50
C GLU A 10 3.50 -11.04 30.77
N THR A 11 2.54 -10.34 31.40
CA THR A 11 1.24 -10.05 30.80
C THR A 11 1.38 -9.12 29.58
N LEU A 12 2.21 -8.08 29.67
CA LEU A 12 2.49 -7.16 28.57
C LEU A 12 3.19 -7.87 27.41
N SER A 13 4.16 -8.74 27.71
CA SER A 13 4.86 -9.54 26.69
C SER A 13 3.90 -10.45 25.93
N ARG A 14 2.99 -11.14 26.64
CA ARG A 14 1.95 -11.99 26.03
C ARG A 14 0.97 -11.19 25.17
N ASN A 15 0.58 -10.00 25.61
CA ASN A 15 -0.32 -9.14 24.84
C ASN A 15 0.34 -8.63 23.56
N ILE A 16 1.62 -8.25 23.62
CA ILE A 16 2.40 -7.83 22.44
C ILE A 16 2.57 -9.00 21.46
N LEU A 17 2.88 -10.20 21.96
CA LEU A 17 2.99 -11.42 21.14
C LEU A 17 1.66 -11.78 20.47
N ASN A 18 0.53 -11.68 21.17
CA ASN A 18 -0.79 -11.95 20.60
C ASN A 18 -1.19 -10.88 19.57
N ALA A 19 -0.84 -9.61 19.80
CA ALA A 19 -1.07 -8.53 18.83
C ALA A 19 -0.20 -8.67 17.57
N MET A 20 0.98 -9.29 17.68
CA MET A 20 1.92 -9.50 16.57
C MET A 20 1.67 -10.82 15.81
N SER A 21 0.97 -11.79 16.43
CA SER A 21 0.69 -13.13 15.87
C SER A 21 -0.65 -13.21 15.11
N ILE A 22 -1.09 -12.13 14.49
CA ILE A 22 -2.13 -12.16 13.48
C ILE A 22 -1.48 -11.59 12.23
N ASN A 23 -1.45 -12.39 11.15
CA ASN A 23 -0.96 -12.09 9.80
C ASN A 23 0.41 -12.70 9.43
N ASN A 24 0.39 -14.02 9.16
CA ASN A 24 1.25 -14.75 8.22
C ASN A 24 2.18 -15.81 8.86
N GLU A 25 1.78 -17.08 8.71
CA GLU A 25 2.40 -18.31 9.26
C GLU A 25 3.80 -18.65 8.71
N THR A 26 4.41 -17.85 7.84
CA THR A 26 5.66 -18.27 7.15
C THR A 26 6.96 -17.72 7.75
N ILE A 27 6.93 -16.83 8.75
CA ILE A 27 8.15 -16.20 9.29
C ILE A 27 8.34 -16.43 10.80
N TRP A 28 7.75 -17.46 11.42
CA TRP A 28 7.88 -17.63 12.88
C TRP A 28 8.14 -19.06 13.39
N GLY A 29 8.36 -20.02 12.49
CA GLY A 29 8.52 -21.44 12.89
C GLY A 29 9.81 -21.81 13.62
N ALA A 30 10.91 -21.08 13.42
CA ALA A 30 12.23 -21.45 13.96
C ALA A 30 12.66 -20.64 15.19
N ASN A 31 12.27 -19.37 15.27
CA ASN A 31 12.72 -18.46 16.34
C ASN A 31 11.85 -18.56 17.60
N SER A 32 10.56 -18.90 17.49
CA SER A 32 9.63 -19.00 18.64
C SER A 32 9.95 -20.14 19.62
N LYS A 33 10.45 -21.28 19.12
CA LYS A 33 10.78 -22.46 19.97
C LYS A 33 12.01 -22.26 20.85
N ARG A 34 12.93 -21.38 20.44
CA ARG A 34 14.15 -21.05 21.20
C ARG A 34 13.88 -20.07 22.34
N PHE A 35 12.91 -19.17 22.18
CA PHE A 35 12.50 -18.23 23.22
C PHE A 35 11.73 -18.89 24.37
N ALA A 36 10.80 -19.82 24.09
CA ALA A 36 10.02 -20.49 25.13
C ALA A 36 10.87 -21.41 26.05
N THR A 37 11.99 -21.91 25.55
CA THR A 37 12.87 -22.82 26.31
C THR A 37 13.82 -22.08 27.25
N ALA A 38 14.11 -20.80 27.00
CA ALA A 38 15.07 -20.01 27.78
C ALA A 38 14.48 -19.35 29.05
N ILE A 39 13.16 -19.38 29.24
CA ILE A 39 12.49 -18.78 30.42
C ILE A 39 12.37 -19.78 31.58
N ARG A 40 12.51 -21.09 31.33
CA ARG A 40 12.20 -22.12 32.33
C ARG A 40 13.33 -22.41 33.32
N ASP A 41 14.57 -22.08 32.96
CA ASP A 41 15.75 -22.40 33.78
C ASP A 41 16.34 -21.09 34.31
N GLY A 42 15.78 -20.62 35.42
CA GLY A 42 16.20 -19.41 36.13
C GLY A 42 17.63 -19.46 36.66
N CYS A 43 18.61 -19.30 35.76
CA CYS A 43 20.01 -19.13 36.09
C CYS A 43 20.44 -17.69 35.80
N LEU A 44 20.84 -17.04 36.87
CA LEU A 44 21.11 -15.62 37.02
C LEU A 44 22.34 -15.16 36.22
N LEU A 45 22.25 -13.93 35.71
CA LEU A 45 23.32 -12.93 35.78
C LEU A 45 24.61 -13.22 34.99
N SER A 46 24.57 -13.02 33.67
CA SER A 46 25.74 -12.57 32.91
C SER A 46 25.33 -11.86 31.63
N PHE A 47 25.63 -10.56 31.59
CA PHE A 47 26.01 -9.80 30.40
C PHE A 47 25.38 -10.26 29.07
N PHE A 48 24.18 -9.77 28.80
CA PHE A 48 23.89 -9.31 27.45
C PHE A 48 23.08 -8.04 27.63
N MET A 49 23.68 -6.90 27.28
CA MET A 49 22.90 -5.88 26.58
C MET A 49 22.22 -6.63 25.44
N PHE A 50 21.03 -7.16 25.66
CA PHE A 50 20.10 -7.33 24.57
C PHE A 50 19.59 -5.91 24.30
N SER A 51 20.50 -5.05 23.80
CA SER A 51 20.11 -4.12 22.76
C SER A 51 19.41 -5.02 21.78
N VAL A 52 18.09 -5.02 21.84
CA VAL A 52 17.32 -5.49 20.71
C VAL A 52 17.73 -4.52 19.63
N LEU A 53 18.75 -4.90 18.86
CA LEU A 53 18.86 -4.45 17.48
C LEU A 53 17.63 -5.08 16.84
N PHE A 54 16.47 -4.46 17.09
CA PHE A 54 15.39 -4.48 16.14
C PHE A 54 16.04 -3.81 14.94
N THR A 55 16.62 -4.61 14.05
CA THR A 55 16.61 -4.24 12.65
C THR A 55 15.14 -4.09 12.36
N SER A 56 14.64 -2.86 12.51
CA SER A 56 13.33 -2.48 12.05
C SER A 56 13.39 -2.73 10.55
N ASN A 57 13.00 -3.93 10.14
CA ASN A 57 12.25 -4.04 8.91
C ASN A 57 11.10 -3.09 9.16
N VAL A 58 11.22 -1.86 8.65
CA VAL A 58 10.15 -0.87 8.71
C VAL A 58 9.06 -1.48 7.85
N LEU A 59 8.24 -2.34 8.47
CA LEU A 59 6.99 -2.73 7.87
C LEU A 59 6.27 -1.41 7.67
N ALA A 60 5.95 -1.12 6.41
CA ALA A 60 5.19 0.06 6.04
C ALA A 60 4.01 0.19 7.00
N ALA A 61 3.95 1.32 7.71
CA ALA A 61 2.90 1.56 8.67
C ALA A 61 1.55 1.48 7.96
N TRP A 62 0.51 1.02 8.64
CA TRP A 62 -0.81 1.02 8.06
C TRP A 62 -1.33 2.46 8.00
N TYR A 63 -1.93 2.88 6.87
CA TYR A 63 -2.35 4.27 6.66
C TYR A 63 -3.33 4.75 7.72
N ASP A 64 -4.43 4.02 7.85
CA ASP A 64 -5.49 4.28 8.83
C ASP A 64 -6.29 3.00 9.07
N THR A 65 -6.70 2.75 10.31
CA THR A 65 -7.37 1.50 10.71
C THR A 65 -8.74 1.28 10.09
N ASN A 66 -9.34 2.30 9.49
CA ASN A 66 -10.63 2.18 8.80
C ASN A 66 -10.51 1.49 7.43
N TRP A 67 -9.29 1.41 6.87
CA TRP A 67 -9.03 0.65 5.66
C TRP A 67 -8.64 -0.78 6.03
N ASP A 68 -9.47 -1.74 5.65
CA ASP A 68 -9.27 -3.15 6.01
C ASP A 68 -8.26 -3.87 5.11
N TYR A 69 -8.03 -3.36 3.90
CA TYR A 69 -7.21 -4.04 2.90
C TYR A 69 -6.13 -3.13 2.30
N ARG A 70 -5.01 -3.75 1.94
CA ARG A 70 -3.88 -3.12 1.26
C ARG A 70 -3.31 -4.05 0.19
N LYS A 71 -2.91 -3.50 -0.94
CA LYS A 71 -2.14 -4.16 -2.00
C LYS A 71 -0.83 -3.42 -2.23
N GLN A 72 0.26 -4.18 -2.34
CA GLN A 72 1.55 -3.64 -2.76
C GLN A 72 1.60 -3.55 -4.28
N ILE A 73 2.11 -2.43 -4.80
CA ILE A 73 2.37 -2.23 -6.21
C ILE A 73 3.84 -1.85 -6.33
N ASP A 74 4.60 -2.65 -7.08
CA ASP A 74 6.02 -2.40 -7.34
C ASP A 74 6.19 -1.87 -8.77
N ILE A 75 6.67 -0.64 -8.88
CA ILE A 75 6.96 0.01 -10.15
C ILE A 75 8.44 -0.23 -10.44
N SER A 76 8.73 -0.97 -11.51
CA SER A 76 10.11 -1.32 -11.84
C SER A 76 10.90 -0.10 -12.33
N ALA A 77 12.12 0.06 -11.81
CA ALA A 77 13.07 1.06 -12.28
C ALA A 77 13.36 0.95 -13.78
N ALA A 78 13.31 -0.28 -14.32
CA ALA A 78 13.57 -0.54 -15.73
C ALA A 78 12.56 0.12 -16.69
N MET A 79 11.38 0.50 -16.18
CA MET A 79 10.37 1.23 -16.95
C MET A 79 10.67 2.73 -17.06
N THR A 80 11.65 3.22 -16.31
CA THR A 80 11.95 4.66 -16.22
C THR A 80 13.43 4.91 -16.55
N PRO A 81 13.75 5.55 -17.70
CA PRO A 81 15.15 5.71 -18.14
C PRO A 81 15.97 6.68 -17.27
N SER A 82 15.32 7.53 -16.48
CA SER A 82 15.92 8.47 -15.55
C SER A 82 14.96 8.76 -14.41
N THR A 83 15.46 9.26 -13.28
CA THR A 83 14.59 9.68 -12.18
C THR A 83 13.59 10.73 -12.64
N GLN A 84 12.30 10.51 -12.37
CA GLN A 84 11.23 11.47 -12.60
C GLN A 84 10.73 12.03 -11.28
N THR A 85 10.34 13.29 -11.26
CA THR A 85 9.80 13.98 -10.08
C THR A 85 8.34 14.36 -10.32
N ASP A 86 7.50 14.14 -9.32
CA ASP A 86 6.06 14.46 -9.35
C ASP A 86 5.33 13.92 -10.59
N PHE A 87 5.68 12.70 -11.01
CA PHE A 87 5.21 12.11 -12.26
C PHE A 87 3.96 11.25 -12.03
N PRO A 88 2.85 11.50 -12.76
CA PRO A 88 1.68 10.62 -12.76
C PRO A 88 1.97 9.29 -13.45
N VAL A 89 1.83 8.19 -12.72
CA VAL A 89 1.98 6.82 -13.22
C VAL A 89 0.59 6.19 -13.35
N LEU A 90 0.31 5.57 -14.50
CA LEU A 90 -0.90 4.79 -14.70
C LEU A 90 -0.77 3.43 -13.99
N ILE A 91 -1.66 3.18 -13.03
CA ILE A 91 -1.89 1.89 -12.42
C ILE A 91 -3.08 1.25 -13.11
N SER A 92 -2.84 0.16 -13.84
CA SER A 92 -3.87 -0.59 -14.57
C SER A 92 -3.97 -2.01 -14.03
N ILE A 93 -5.16 -2.36 -13.54
CA ILE A 93 -5.55 -3.67 -13.04
C ILE A 93 -6.75 -4.11 -13.87
N SER A 94 -6.60 -5.18 -14.65
CA SER A 94 -7.67 -5.66 -15.54
C SER A 94 -8.82 -6.36 -14.81
N SER A 95 -8.52 -7.00 -13.67
CA SER A 95 -9.52 -7.61 -12.78
C SER A 95 -8.88 -7.95 -11.43
N ASP A 96 -9.64 -7.81 -10.34
CA ASP A 96 -9.19 -8.20 -9.01
C ASP A 96 -10.37 -8.51 -8.08
N VAL A 97 -10.47 -9.77 -7.65
CA VAL A 97 -11.58 -10.24 -6.81
C VAL A 97 -11.66 -9.55 -5.45
N ASN A 98 -10.53 -9.08 -4.90
CA ASN A 98 -10.54 -8.40 -3.62
C ASN A 98 -11.01 -6.96 -3.78
N LEU A 99 -10.64 -6.29 -4.88
CA LEU A 99 -11.21 -4.97 -5.19
C LEU A 99 -12.71 -5.08 -5.46
N SER A 100 -13.14 -6.08 -6.24
CA SER A 100 -14.57 -6.24 -6.56
C SER A 100 -15.45 -6.53 -5.35
N SER A 101 -14.91 -7.23 -4.35
CA SER A 101 -15.67 -7.68 -3.19
C SER A 101 -15.64 -6.71 -2.01
N ASN A 102 -14.62 -5.85 -1.92
CA ASN A 102 -14.36 -5.08 -0.69
C ASN A 102 -14.27 -3.57 -0.89
N ALA A 103 -13.95 -3.06 -2.08
CA ALA A 103 -13.98 -1.61 -2.31
C ALA A 103 -15.43 -1.11 -2.47
N GLN A 104 -15.66 0.17 -2.27
CA GLN A 104 -16.97 0.78 -2.51
C GLN A 104 -17.34 0.71 -3.98
N ALA A 105 -18.64 0.70 -4.27
CA ALA A 105 -19.13 0.53 -5.64
C ALA A 105 -18.80 1.71 -6.57
N ASP A 106 -18.50 2.88 -6.03
CA ASP A 106 -18.03 4.08 -6.71
C ASP A 106 -16.50 4.22 -6.68
N GLY A 107 -15.79 3.39 -5.92
CA GLY A 107 -14.34 3.45 -5.76
C GLY A 107 -13.84 4.58 -4.86
N ASP A 108 -14.74 5.29 -4.16
CA ASP A 108 -14.41 6.48 -3.37
C ASP A 108 -13.43 6.18 -2.21
N ASP A 109 -13.34 4.93 -1.78
CA ASP A 109 -12.44 4.47 -0.72
C ASP A 109 -11.06 4.03 -1.21
N ILE A 110 -10.77 4.10 -2.50
CA ILE A 110 -9.45 3.73 -3.03
C ILE A 110 -8.46 4.87 -2.74
N LEU A 111 -7.34 4.54 -2.11
CA LEU A 111 -6.25 5.51 -1.89
C LEU A 111 -4.89 4.88 -2.10
N PHE A 112 -3.90 5.73 -2.34
CA PHE A 112 -2.52 5.32 -2.56
C PHE A 112 -1.58 5.99 -1.57
N THR A 113 -0.54 5.27 -1.15
CA THR A 113 0.55 5.81 -0.31
C THR A 113 1.92 5.39 -0.84
N LEU A 114 2.97 6.08 -0.40
CA LEU A 114 4.35 5.59 -0.55
C LEU A 114 4.58 4.31 0.27
N SER A 115 5.79 3.74 0.12
CA SER A 115 6.27 2.57 0.85
C SER A 115 6.36 2.76 2.36
N ASP A 116 6.28 4.00 2.88
CA ASP A 116 6.14 4.25 4.32
C ASP A 116 4.74 3.90 4.85
N GLY A 117 3.77 3.74 3.95
CA GLY A 117 2.39 3.41 4.23
C GLY A 117 1.55 4.55 4.84
N THR A 118 2.10 5.77 4.97
CA THR A 118 1.45 6.93 5.61
C THR A 118 1.42 8.17 4.72
N THR A 119 2.37 8.32 3.80
CA THR A 119 2.40 9.45 2.86
C THR A 119 1.41 9.20 1.74
N LYS A 120 0.23 9.83 1.83
CA LYS A 120 -0.82 9.76 0.81
C LYS A 120 -0.38 10.38 -0.52
N LEU A 121 -0.69 9.72 -1.62
CA LEU A 121 -0.43 10.17 -2.99
C LEU A 121 -1.72 10.73 -3.63
N SER A 122 -1.57 11.81 -4.38
CA SER A 122 -2.65 12.33 -5.22
C SER A 122 -2.92 11.35 -6.36
N HIS A 123 -4.21 11.13 -6.64
CA HIS A 123 -4.60 10.26 -7.74
C HIS A 123 -5.91 10.71 -8.39
N GLU A 124 -6.15 10.19 -9.58
CA GLU A 124 -7.40 10.25 -10.33
C GLU A 124 -7.75 8.83 -10.79
N ILE A 125 -9.01 8.44 -10.64
CA ILE A 125 -9.54 7.17 -11.14
C ILE A 125 -10.19 7.44 -12.49
N GLU A 126 -9.60 6.88 -13.54
CA GLU A 126 -10.14 6.97 -14.90
C GLU A 126 -11.25 5.95 -15.13
N THR A 127 -11.11 4.74 -14.56
CA THR A 127 -12.13 3.69 -14.63
C THR A 127 -12.04 2.80 -13.41
N TYR A 128 -13.19 2.48 -12.83
CA TYR A 128 -13.32 1.43 -11.84
C TYR A 128 -14.60 0.63 -12.10
N THR A 129 -14.47 -0.69 -12.25
CA THR A 129 -15.60 -1.60 -12.49
C THR A 129 -15.77 -2.54 -11.31
N THR A 130 -16.70 -2.25 -10.40
CA THR A 130 -16.95 -3.02 -9.18
C THR A 130 -17.21 -4.50 -9.43
N ALA A 131 -17.86 -4.86 -10.55
CA ALA A 131 -18.16 -6.26 -10.85
C ALA A 131 -16.91 -7.13 -11.06
N THR A 132 -15.85 -6.55 -11.64
CA THR A 132 -14.61 -7.26 -12.00
C THR A 132 -13.43 -6.86 -11.12
N GLY A 133 -13.51 -5.71 -10.44
CA GLY A 133 -12.38 -5.08 -9.78
C GLY A 133 -11.36 -4.51 -10.75
N GLU A 134 -11.78 -4.23 -12.00
CA GLU A 134 -10.97 -3.48 -12.95
C GLU A 134 -10.73 -2.06 -12.42
N LEU A 135 -9.50 -1.58 -12.55
CA LEU A 135 -9.09 -0.25 -12.11
C LEU A 135 -8.06 0.33 -13.09
N ALA A 136 -8.31 1.54 -13.56
CA ALA A 136 -7.34 2.41 -14.21
C ALA A 136 -7.26 3.71 -13.40
N ALA A 137 -6.11 3.96 -12.78
CA ALA A 137 -5.90 5.15 -11.95
C ALA A 137 -4.54 5.80 -12.21
N TRP A 138 -4.53 7.12 -12.36
CA TRP A 138 -3.32 7.93 -12.44
C TRP A 138 -2.89 8.34 -11.05
N VAL A 139 -1.68 7.96 -10.65
CA VAL A 139 -1.15 8.23 -9.30
C VAL A 139 0.11 9.09 -9.41
N ARG A 140 0.11 10.27 -8.80
CA ARG A 140 1.28 11.16 -8.81
C ARG A 140 2.33 10.68 -7.82
N VAL A 141 3.47 10.21 -8.32
CA VAL A 141 4.59 9.71 -7.53
C VAL A 141 5.66 10.81 -7.41
N PRO A 142 6.01 11.26 -6.18
CA PRO A 142 6.95 12.36 -5.99
C PRO A 142 8.36 12.11 -6.53
N SER A 143 8.81 10.85 -6.49
CA SER A 143 10.11 10.44 -7.02
C SER A 143 10.02 9.01 -7.53
N LEU A 144 10.18 8.86 -8.84
CA LEU A 144 10.25 7.57 -9.51
C LEU A 144 11.68 7.34 -9.97
N SER A 145 12.39 6.43 -9.31
CA SER A 145 13.80 6.18 -9.57
C SER A 145 14.02 5.31 -10.81
N GLY A 146 14.98 5.69 -11.67
CA GLY A 146 15.44 4.84 -12.77
C GLY A 146 16.49 3.81 -12.37
N SER A 147 16.90 3.76 -11.10
CA SER A 147 17.94 2.84 -10.60
C SER A 147 17.48 1.87 -9.52
N SER A 148 16.29 2.08 -8.95
CA SER A 148 15.71 1.25 -7.89
C SER A 148 14.20 1.20 -8.03
N ASP A 149 13.59 0.04 -7.81
CA ASP A 149 12.15 -0.11 -7.88
C ASP A 149 11.46 0.79 -6.84
N THR A 150 10.29 1.29 -7.21
CA THR A 150 9.48 2.17 -6.36
C THR A 150 8.25 1.41 -5.90
N THR A 151 8.13 1.18 -4.60
CA THR A 151 6.96 0.53 -4.01
C THR A 151 5.95 1.56 -3.54
N ILE A 152 4.70 1.37 -3.92
CA ILE A 152 3.54 2.09 -3.39
C ILE A 152 2.53 1.09 -2.83
N TYR A 153 1.61 1.58 -1.99
CA TYR A 153 0.51 0.79 -1.49
C TYR A 153 -0.81 1.38 -1.94
N MET A 154 -1.73 0.51 -2.34
CA MET A 154 -3.13 0.84 -2.58
C MET A 154 -3.97 0.29 -1.43
N TYR A 155 -4.76 1.14 -0.79
CA TYR A 155 -5.71 0.75 0.26
C TYR A 155 -7.15 0.85 -0.25
N TYR A 156 -8.01 -0.02 0.27
CA TYR A 156 -9.45 -0.09 0.03
C TYR A 156 -10.13 -0.84 1.18
N GLY A 157 -11.46 -0.89 1.21
CA GLY A 157 -12.25 -1.54 2.26
C GLY A 157 -12.89 -0.59 3.26
N TYR A 158 -12.83 0.72 3.06
CA TYR A 158 -13.46 1.66 3.99
C TYR A 158 -14.84 2.09 3.48
N GLY A 159 -15.87 1.32 3.83
CA GLY A 159 -17.25 1.53 3.34
C GLY A 159 -17.94 2.84 3.77
N SER A 160 -17.29 3.71 4.54
CA SER A 160 -17.79 5.05 4.89
C SER A 160 -16.83 6.17 4.49
N ALA A 161 -15.81 5.86 3.68
CA ALA A 161 -14.94 6.86 3.09
C ALA A 161 -15.75 7.79 2.17
N SER A 162 -15.44 9.09 2.23
CA SER A 162 -15.72 9.99 1.12
C SER A 162 -14.68 9.82 0.02
N ASN A 163 -14.94 10.34 -1.19
CA ASN A 163 -13.97 10.39 -2.28
C ASN A 163 -12.56 10.78 -1.81
N GLN A 164 -11.60 9.89 -2.10
CA GLN A 164 -10.18 10.04 -1.77
C GLN A 164 -9.32 10.63 -2.88
N GLU A 165 -9.86 10.81 -4.09
CA GLU A 165 -9.18 11.37 -5.25
C GLU A 165 -8.74 12.82 -5.03
N SER A 166 -7.77 13.27 -5.83
CA SER A 166 -7.31 14.65 -5.84
C SER A 166 -6.86 15.05 -7.24
N VAL A 167 -7.79 14.98 -8.20
CA VAL A 167 -7.59 15.23 -9.64
C VAL A 167 -6.72 16.47 -9.92
N SER A 168 -7.04 17.62 -9.31
CA SER A 168 -6.31 18.87 -9.54
C SER A 168 -4.86 18.86 -9.07
N THR A 169 -4.52 17.99 -8.11
CA THR A 169 -3.14 17.82 -7.65
C THR A 169 -2.47 16.60 -8.27
N THR A 170 -3.22 15.69 -8.90
CA THR A 170 -2.66 14.63 -9.75
C THR A 170 -2.02 15.25 -10.98
N TRP A 171 -2.72 16.19 -11.61
CA TRP A 171 -2.25 16.98 -12.75
C TRP A 171 -1.95 18.40 -12.29
N ASP A 172 -0.73 18.62 -11.81
CA ASP A 172 -0.33 19.94 -11.33
C ASP A 172 -0.19 20.98 -12.46
N SER A 173 0.23 22.20 -12.10
CA SER A 173 0.38 23.31 -13.04
C SER A 173 1.40 23.07 -14.16
N ASN A 174 2.23 22.04 -14.07
CA ASN A 174 3.15 21.66 -15.14
C ASN A 174 2.43 20.95 -16.30
N PHE A 175 1.20 20.47 -16.08
CA PHE A 175 0.34 19.88 -17.10
C PHE A 175 -0.61 20.95 -17.66
N ILE A 176 -0.34 21.41 -18.89
CA ILE A 176 -1.09 22.49 -19.54
C ILE A 176 -2.44 22.00 -20.10
N ALA A 177 -2.50 20.72 -20.47
CA ALA A 177 -3.72 20.03 -20.84
C ALA A 177 -3.53 18.52 -20.63
N VAL A 178 -4.57 17.84 -20.17
CA VAL A 178 -4.63 16.39 -20.04
C VAL A 178 -5.84 15.93 -20.84
N TRP A 179 -5.63 15.01 -21.78
CA TRP A 179 -6.70 14.51 -22.63
C TRP A 179 -6.72 12.98 -22.56
N HIS A 180 -7.76 12.45 -21.93
CA HIS A 180 -8.02 11.02 -21.92
C HIS A 180 -8.82 10.75 -23.20
N LEU A 181 -8.10 10.53 -24.32
CA LEU A 181 -8.69 10.24 -25.63
C LEU A 181 -9.45 8.91 -25.55
N ALA A 182 -10.73 8.95 -25.17
CA ALA A 182 -11.63 7.82 -25.30
C ALA A 182 -11.98 7.66 -26.79
N GLU A 183 -11.38 6.68 -27.45
CA GLU A 183 -11.84 6.27 -28.77
C GLU A 183 -13.10 5.41 -28.62
N ASP A 184 -14.19 5.81 -29.27
CA ASP A 184 -15.34 4.93 -29.48
C ASP A 184 -15.01 4.03 -30.69
N PRO A 185 -14.70 2.73 -30.50
CA PRO A 185 -14.37 1.84 -31.60
C PRO A 185 -15.56 1.56 -32.53
N SER A 186 -16.76 2.04 -32.20
CA SER A 186 -17.96 1.90 -33.05
C SER A 186 -18.07 2.95 -34.17
N ILE A 187 -17.28 4.02 -34.13
CA ILE A 187 -17.23 5.02 -35.20
C ILE A 187 -16.32 4.53 -36.34
N THR A 188 -16.93 3.93 -37.37
CA THR A 188 -16.27 3.47 -38.61
C THR A 188 -16.38 4.45 -39.77
N THR A 189 -16.86 5.66 -39.53
CA THR A 189 -17.00 6.69 -40.57
C THR A 189 -15.89 7.71 -40.43
N ASP A 190 -14.76 7.45 -41.10
CA ASP A 190 -13.95 8.53 -41.65
C ASP A 190 -14.86 9.32 -42.58
N GLY A 191 -15.32 10.48 -42.10
CA GLY A 191 -16.05 11.44 -42.91
C GLY A 191 -15.09 12.01 -43.94
N ASP A 192 -14.99 11.29 -45.06
CA ASP A 192 -14.20 11.63 -46.23
C ASP A 192 -14.36 13.13 -46.55
N CYS A 193 -13.27 13.88 -46.38
CA CYS A 193 -13.19 15.29 -46.73
C CYS A 193 -13.12 15.43 -48.26
N SER A 194 -14.20 15.08 -48.95
CA SER A 194 -14.35 15.32 -50.38
C SER A 194 -14.78 16.78 -50.63
N GLY A 195 -13.83 17.68 -50.39
CA GLY A 195 -13.86 19.03 -50.94
C GLY A 195 -12.99 19.12 -52.19
N GLY A 196 -13.61 19.38 -53.35
CA GLY A 196 -12.90 19.72 -54.61
C GLY A 196 -13.64 19.28 -55.86
#